data_AF-A0A5B7AEE4-F1
#
_entry.id   AF-A0A5B7AEE4-F1
#
_cell.length_a   1.000
_cell.length_b   1.000
_cell.length_c   1.000
_cell.angle_alpha   90.00
_cell.angle_beta   90.00
_cell.angle_gamma   90.00
#
_symmetry.space_group_name_H-M   'P 1'
#
loop_
_entity.id
_entity.type
_entity.pdbx_description
1 polymer ?
#
loop_
_entity_poly.entity_id
_entity_poly.type
_entity_poly.pdbx_seq_one_letter_code
_entity_poly.pdbx_strand_id
1 'polypeptide(L)'
;MLFHGGHVYLKIDIICRYVEGGMGSVSLAISNSAREAGAHIVISAEVSQLMIEDSGAVNGVLLADGTRVHSSVVLSNATPYKTFMELVPKSVLPDDFLRAIKYSDYSSGTTKMNLAVDALP
;
A
#
# COMPACT_ATOMS: atom_id res chain seq x y z
N MET A 1 -22.83 -21.94 12.79
CA MET A 1 -23.81 -22.36 11.76
C MET A 1 -25.09 -22.76 12.50
N LEU A 2 -26.17 -22.00 12.35
CA LEU A 2 -27.45 -22.29 13.00
C LEU A 2 -28.45 -22.67 11.91
N PHE A 3 -29.12 -23.82 12.05
CA PHE A 3 -30.13 -24.30 11.12
C PHE A 3 -31.52 -24.04 11.69
N HIS A 4 -32.30 -23.20 11.02
CA HIS A 4 -33.74 -23.05 11.27
C HIS A 4 -34.45 -22.83 9.92
N GLY A 5 -35.42 -23.70 9.59
CA GLY A 5 -36.30 -23.50 8.43
C GLY A 5 -35.65 -23.55 7.04
N GLY A 6 -34.64 -24.39 6.80
CA GLY A 6 -34.11 -24.66 5.45
C GLY A 6 -33.24 -23.56 4.83
N HIS A 7 -33.01 -22.45 5.52
CA HIS A 7 -32.08 -21.40 5.10
C HIS A 7 -30.76 -21.48 5.89
N VAL A 8 -29.64 -21.52 5.18
CA VAL A 8 -28.30 -21.49 5.77
C VAL A 8 -27.88 -20.04 5.99
N TYR A 9 -27.74 -19.63 7.25
CA TYR A 9 -27.17 -18.32 7.60
C TYR A 9 -25.70 -18.50 8.00
N LEU A 10 -24.80 -17.86 7.23
CA LEU A 10 -23.40 -17.69 7.63
C LEU A 10 -23.33 -16.54 8.64
N LYS A 11 -23.15 -16.88 9.91
CA LYS A 11 -22.85 -15.89 10.95
C LYS A 11 -21.34 -15.66 10.94
N ILE A 12 -20.92 -14.52 10.39
CA ILE A 12 -19.54 -14.03 10.48
C ILE A 12 -19.47 -13.17 11.73
N ASP A 13 -18.80 -13.67 12.77
CA ASP A 13 -18.49 -12.87 13.96
C ASP A 13 -17.24 -12.03 13.65
N ILE A 14 -17.42 -10.74 13.37
CA ILE A 14 -16.33 -9.79 13.15
C ILE A 14 -15.88 -9.27 14.52
N ILE A 15 -14.66 -9.61 14.92
CA ILE A 15 -14.03 -9.06 16.13
C ILE A 15 -13.25 -7.80 15.72
N CYS A 16 -13.81 -6.62 15.99
CA CYS A 16 -13.08 -5.35 15.93
C CYS A 16 -12.36 -5.11 17.25
N ARG A 17 -11.07 -4.77 17.19
CA ARG A 17 -10.26 -4.36 18.35
C ARG A 17 -9.82 -2.92 18.20
N TYR A 18 -9.84 -2.20 19.32
CA TYR A 18 -9.32 -0.84 19.41
C TYR A 18 -7.83 -0.90 19.73
N VAL A 19 -7.05 -0.02 19.11
CA VAL A 19 -5.63 0.13 19.41
C VAL A 19 -5.48 1.26 20.42
N GLU A 20 -4.99 0.93 21.62
CA GLU A 20 -4.62 1.93 22.62
C GLU A 20 -3.54 2.86 22.06
N GLY A 21 -3.72 4.18 22.24
CA GLY A 21 -2.86 5.20 21.61
C GLY A 21 -3.20 5.52 20.15
N GLY A 22 -4.28 4.94 19.61
CA GLY A 22 -4.77 5.20 18.26
C GLY A 22 -3.99 4.44 17.18
N MET A 23 -4.51 4.44 15.94
CA MET A 23 -3.96 3.65 14.82
C MET A 23 -2.51 4.00 14.46
N GLY A 24 -2.05 5.22 14.77
CA GLY A 24 -0.67 5.63 14.50
C GLY A 24 0.38 4.87 15.33
N SER A 25 0.00 4.35 16.50
CA SER A 25 0.89 3.56 17.35
C SER A 25 1.36 2.27 16.67
N VAL A 26 0.52 1.65 15.84
CA VAL A 26 0.87 0.44 15.08
C VAL A 26 2.00 0.72 14.10
N SER A 27 1.86 1.78 13.30
CA SER A 27 2.88 2.19 12.33
C SER A 27 4.20 2.56 13.03
N LEU A 28 4.11 3.21 14.19
CA LEU A 28 5.28 3.55 15.00
C LEU A 28 6.00 2.29 15.51
N ALA A 29 5.25 1.32 16.05
CA ALA A 29 5.78 0.05 16.53
C ALA A 29 6.48 -0.73 15.42
N ILE A 30 5.87 -0.82 14.23
CA ILE A 30 6.50 -1.43 13.05
C ILE A 30 7.79 -0.70 12.68
N SER A 31 7.78 0.65 12.67
CA SER A 31 8.95 1.44 12.31
C SER A 31 10.11 1.28 13.31
N ASN A 32 9.80 1.11 14.60
CA ASN A 32 10.80 0.88 15.64
C ASN A 32 11.41 -0.51 15.49
N SER A 33 10.58 -1.55 15.35
CA SER A 33 11.07 -2.91 15.15
C SER A 33 11.92 -3.05 13.89
N ALA A 34 11.52 -2.39 12.80
CA ALA A 34 12.31 -2.38 11.57
C ALA A 34 13.69 -1.74 11.78
N ARG A 35 13.76 -0.60 12.48
CA ARG A 35 15.03 0.07 12.82
C ARG A 35 15.90 -0.78 13.74
N GLU A 36 15.32 -1.44 14.73
CA GLU A 36 16.02 -2.40 15.61
C GLU A 36 16.63 -3.56 14.82
N ALA A 37 15.94 -4.01 13.76
CA ALA A 37 16.45 -4.99 12.81
C ALA A 37 17.46 -4.42 11.79
N GLY A 38 17.82 -3.14 11.89
CA GLY A 38 18.81 -2.48 11.02
C GLY A 38 18.25 -1.80 9.78
N ALA A 39 16.92 -1.67 9.64
CA ALA A 39 16.33 -0.96 8.51
C ALA A 39 16.55 0.55 8.60
N HIS A 40 16.91 1.16 7.47
CA HIS A 40 16.92 2.61 7.32
C HIS A 40 15.56 3.08 6.78
N ILE A 41 14.90 3.98 7.51
CA ILE A 41 13.63 4.58 7.11
C ILE A 41 13.87 6.02 6.72
N VAL A 42 13.65 6.32 5.44
CA VAL A 42 13.74 7.68 4.89
C VAL A 42 12.33 8.16 4.56
N ILE A 43 12.00 9.37 5.00
CA ILE A 43 10.71 10.03 4.73
C ILE A 43 10.95 11.24 3.83
N SER A 44 9.89 11.78 3.24
CA SER A 44 9.98 12.89 2.28
C SER A 44 10.91 12.60 1.09
N ALA A 45 11.04 11.32 0.72
CA ALA A 45 11.87 10.82 -0.37
C ALA A 45 10.95 10.19 -1.43
N GLU A 46 10.28 11.03 -2.21
CA GLU A 46 9.38 10.56 -3.26
C GLU A 46 10.18 9.81 -4.34
N VAL A 47 9.78 8.58 -4.64
CA VAL A 47 10.32 7.82 -5.77
C VAL A 47 9.71 8.35 -7.06
N SER A 48 10.54 8.78 -7.99
CA SER A 48 10.12 9.28 -9.30
C SER A 48 10.12 8.19 -10.37
N GLN A 49 11.03 7.21 -10.27
CA GLN A 49 11.15 6.14 -11.25
C GLN A 49 11.84 4.90 -10.68
N LEU A 50 11.47 3.71 -11.17
CA LEU A 50 12.31 2.52 -11.04
C LEU A 50 13.48 2.60 -12.03
N MET A 51 14.65 2.21 -11.56
CA MET A 51 15.82 2.05 -12.42
C MET A 51 15.87 0.59 -12.89
N ILE A 52 15.75 0.38 -14.19
CA ILE A 52 15.67 -0.95 -14.81
C ILE A 52 16.73 -1.02 -15.91
N GLU A 53 17.46 -2.12 -15.93
CA GLU A 53 18.50 -2.40 -16.91
C GLU A 53 17.92 -2.92 -18.23
N ASP A 54 18.71 -2.91 -19.30
CA ASP A 54 18.30 -3.44 -20.61
C ASP A 54 17.93 -4.94 -20.55
N SER A 55 18.44 -5.66 -19.56
CA SER A 55 18.09 -7.05 -19.25
C SER A 55 16.66 -7.22 -18.71
N GLY A 56 16.01 -6.12 -18.31
CA GLY A 56 14.73 -6.09 -17.60
C GLY A 56 14.86 -6.21 -16.08
N ALA A 57 16.06 -6.36 -15.52
CA ALA A 57 16.28 -6.43 -14.09
C ALA A 57 16.19 -5.03 -13.43
N VAL A 58 15.57 -4.95 -12.26
CA VAL A 58 15.60 -3.72 -11.44
C VAL A 58 16.97 -3.57 -10.77
N ASN A 59 17.50 -2.34 -10.75
CA ASN A 59 18.76 -2.03 -10.07
C ASN A 59 18.64 -0.87 -9.07
N GLY A 60 17.42 -0.42 -8.79
CA GLY A 60 17.11 0.51 -7.72
C GLY A 60 15.96 1.45 -8.04
N VAL A 61 15.96 2.59 -7.36
CA VAL A 61 14.98 3.67 -7.57
C VAL A 61 15.68 5.02 -7.75
N LEU A 62 15.09 5.87 -8.56
CA LEU A 62 15.41 7.28 -8.69
C LEU A 62 14.42 8.07 -7.82
N LEU A 63 14.93 8.95 -6.97
CA LEU A 63 14.11 9.86 -6.18
C LEU A 63 13.81 11.15 -6.97
N ALA A 64 12.79 11.89 -6.55
CA ALA A 64 12.38 13.14 -7.19
C ALA A 64 13.46 14.24 -7.15
N ASP A 65 14.37 14.18 -6.18
CA ASP A 65 15.53 15.08 -6.06
C ASP A 65 16.71 14.68 -6.97
N GLY A 66 16.59 13.58 -7.73
CA GLY A 66 17.62 13.03 -8.60
C GLY A 66 18.57 12.03 -7.91
N THR A 67 18.42 11.81 -6.61
CA THR A 67 19.21 10.81 -5.87
C THR A 67 18.89 9.40 -6.37
N ARG A 68 19.94 8.59 -6.58
CA ARG A 68 19.82 7.18 -6.95
C ARG A 68 20.03 6.29 -5.74
N VAL A 69 19.07 5.43 -5.46
CA VAL A 69 19.16 4.42 -4.41
C VAL A 69 19.25 3.05 -5.07
N HIS A 70 20.43 2.45 -5.02
CA HIS A 70 20.70 1.16 -5.65
C HIS A 70 20.19 -0.02 -4.82
N SER A 71 19.56 -0.99 -5.48
CA SER A 71 19.12 -2.24 -4.87
C SER A 71 18.90 -3.30 -5.95
N SER A 72 19.22 -4.57 -5.65
CA SER A 72 18.88 -5.70 -6.51
C SER A 72 17.41 -6.11 -6.43
N VAL A 73 16.69 -5.65 -5.40
CA VAL A 73 15.27 -5.95 -5.17
C VAL A 73 14.53 -4.70 -4.75
N VAL A 74 13.36 -4.46 -5.35
CA VAL A 74 12.45 -3.39 -4.98
C VAL A 74 11.09 -3.99 -4.63
N LEU A 75 10.62 -3.74 -3.41
CA LEU A 75 9.27 -4.10 -2.97
C LEU A 75 8.42 -2.82 -2.93
N SER A 76 7.45 -2.69 -3.83
CA SER A 76 6.55 -1.54 -3.88
C SER A 76 5.27 -1.81 -3.09
N ASN A 77 5.01 -0.96 -2.09
CA ASN A 77 3.72 -0.91 -1.40
C ASN A 77 2.78 0.17 -1.97
N ALA A 78 3.19 0.87 -3.04
CA ALA A 78 2.32 1.81 -3.73
C ALA A 78 1.20 1.06 -4.47
N THR A 79 0.16 1.77 -4.91
CA THR A 79 -0.90 1.15 -5.71
C THR A 79 -0.32 0.50 -6.97
N PRO A 80 -0.94 -0.56 -7.51
CA PRO A 80 -0.52 -1.14 -8.77
C PRO A 80 -0.45 -0.08 -9.90
N TYR A 81 -1.40 0.86 -9.92
CA TYR A 81 -1.38 1.97 -10.87
C TYR A 81 -0.11 2.81 -10.72
N LYS A 82 0.19 3.32 -9.51
CA LYS A 82 1.40 4.11 -9.27
C LYS A 82 2.66 3.34 -9.63
N THR A 83 2.75 2.08 -9.20
CA THR A 83 3.92 1.23 -9.43
C THR A 83 4.14 0.99 -10.93
N PHE A 84 3.14 0.47 -11.65
CA PHE A 84 3.34 -0.05 -13.00
C PHE A 84 3.09 0.98 -14.11
N MET A 85 2.25 1.99 -13.87
CA MET A 85 1.93 3.01 -14.88
C MET A 85 2.81 4.25 -14.76
N GLU A 86 3.25 4.60 -13.54
CA GLU A 86 3.98 5.85 -13.30
C GLU A 86 5.45 5.64 -12.94
N LEU A 87 5.79 4.65 -12.11
CA LEU A 87 7.18 4.45 -11.66
C LEU A 87 7.99 3.55 -12.60
N VAL A 88 7.39 2.53 -13.21
CA VAL A 88 8.08 1.69 -14.20
C VAL A 88 8.28 2.49 -15.50
N PRO A 89 9.50 2.54 -16.08
CA PRO A 89 9.73 3.17 -17.37
C PRO A 89 8.82 2.62 -18.48
N LYS A 90 8.45 3.49 -19.42
CA LYS A 90 7.64 3.09 -20.59
C LYS A 90 8.36 2.01 -21.39
N SER A 91 7.58 1.15 -22.04
CA SER A 91 8.07 0.05 -22.90
C SER A 91 8.76 -1.12 -22.18
N VAL A 92 8.90 -1.08 -20.85
CA VAL A 92 9.39 -2.23 -20.07
C VAL A 92 8.33 -3.32 -19.96
N LEU A 93 7.06 -2.93 -19.82
CA LEU A 93 5.96 -3.86 -19.59
C LEU A 93 5.10 -4.03 -20.85
N PRO A 94 4.54 -5.24 -21.07
CA PRO A 94 3.58 -5.49 -22.13
C PRO A 94 2.32 -4.60 -22.05
N ASP A 95 1.81 -4.18 -23.21
CA ASP A 95 0.66 -3.27 -23.30
C ASP A 95 -0.64 -3.86 -22.73
N ASP A 96 -0.82 -5.18 -22.83
CA ASP A 96 -1.97 -5.89 -22.28
C ASP A 96 -1.96 -5.88 -20.74
N PHE A 97 -0.77 -6.04 -20.13
CA PHE A 97 -0.59 -5.89 -18.69
C PHE A 97 -0.92 -4.46 -18.24
N LEU A 98 -0.37 -3.45 -18.90
CA LEU A 98 -0.64 -2.04 -18.58
C LEU A 98 -2.14 -1.70 -18.75
N ARG A 99 -2.79 -2.28 -19.75
CA ARG A 99 -4.24 -2.15 -19.95
C ARG A 99 -5.03 -2.72 -18.77
N ALA A 100 -4.69 -3.92 -18.30
CA ALA A 100 -5.37 -4.54 -17.16
C ALA A 100 -5.26 -3.69 -15.88
N ILE A 101 -4.06 -3.13 -15.61
CA ILE A 101 -3.85 -2.24 -14.47
C ILE A 101 -4.64 -0.93 -14.63
N LYS A 102 -4.62 -0.33 -15.82
CA LYS A 102 -5.29 0.94 -16.10
C LYS A 102 -6.80 0.88 -15.90
N TYR A 103 -7.42 -0.25 -16.24
CA TYR A 103 -8.87 -0.43 -16.14
C TYR A 103 -9.30 -1.24 -14.90
N SER A 104 -8.38 -1.46 -13.95
CA SER A 104 -8.74 -2.06 -12.66
C SER A 104 -9.66 -1.11 -11.89
N ASP A 105 -10.76 -1.64 -11.37
CA ASP A 105 -11.75 -0.87 -10.62
C ASP A 105 -11.29 -0.67 -9.17
N TYR A 106 -11.04 0.59 -8.80
CA TYR A 106 -10.72 1.02 -7.43
C TYR A 106 -11.91 1.66 -6.73
N SER A 107 -13.09 1.64 -7.34
CA SER A 107 -14.26 2.30 -6.77
C SER A 107 -14.61 1.68 -5.42
N SER A 108 -14.52 2.51 -4.39
CA SER A 108 -14.93 2.18 -3.04
C SER A 108 -15.57 3.42 -2.45
N GLY A 109 -16.88 3.37 -2.26
CA GLY A 109 -17.62 4.45 -1.62
C GLY A 109 -17.35 4.43 -0.12
N THR A 110 -16.31 5.14 0.33
CA THR A 110 -16.03 5.32 1.76
C THR A 110 -16.01 6.80 2.11
N THR A 111 -16.89 7.21 3.02
CA THR A 111 -16.88 8.55 3.61
C THR A 111 -16.54 8.42 5.09
N LYS A 112 -15.52 9.15 5.56
CA LYS A 112 -15.14 9.19 6.98
C LYS A 112 -15.45 10.56 7.56
N MET A 113 -16.30 10.59 8.58
CA MET A 113 -16.58 11.78 9.38
C MET A 113 -15.98 11.61 10.76
N ASN A 114 -15.21 12.59 11.22
CA ASN A 114 -14.73 12.66 12.60
C ASN A 114 -15.45 13.86 13.24
N LEU A 115 -16.23 13.60 14.29
CA LEU A 115 -17.00 14.63 14.99
C LEU A 115 -16.46 14.74 16.41
N ALA A 116 -16.05 15.95 16.79
CA ALA A 116 -15.77 16.29 18.18
C ALA A 116 -17.01 17.01 18.72
N VAL A 117 -17.67 16.41 19.71
CA VAL A 117 -18.90 16.94 20.33
C VAL A 117 -18.67 17.14 21.83
N ASP A 118 -19.27 18.17 22.42
CA ASP A 118 -19.15 18.45 23.85
C ASP A 118 -19.99 17.49 24.71
N ALA A 119 -21.09 16.99 24.14
CA ALA A 119 -21.95 15.94 24.65
C ALA A 119 -22.61 15.17 23.50
N LEU A 120 -23.06 13.95 23.77
CA LEU A 120 -24.02 13.27 22.90
C LEU A 120 -25.38 13.98 23.01
N PRO A 121 -26.22 13.95 21.95
CA PRO A 121 -27.60 14.40 22.07
C PRO A 121 -28.41 13.55 23.06
#